data_AF-A0A226DAV2-F1
#
_entry.id   AF-A0A226DAV2-F1
#
_cell.length_a   1.000
_cell.length_b   1.000
_cell.length_c   1.000
_cell.angle_alpha   90.00
_cell.angle_beta   90.00
_cell.angle_gamma   90.00
#
_symmetry.space_group_name_H-M   'P 1'
#
loop_
_entity.id
_entity.type
_entity.pdbx_description
1 polymer ?
#
loop_
_entity_poly.entity_id
_entity_poly.type
_entity_poly.pdbx_seq_one_letter_code
_entity_poly.pdbx_strand_id
1 'polypeptide(L)'
;MTCNPKWDEVMENLQPGQTPEFRPDLVARVFHIKLKELLNDICKRHILGTPVANVYVIEFQKRGLPHVHILLILKVDCKPKDPERVNKLVSAEIPDIEICPRLHAIVTRHMIHGPCGEDNLHSPCMANRKCTKKFPKQFHDETVIEGKSYPLYRRRNTGEITINNKKIDNRWVVPYNPALSLTYNCHLNVEGMIVLILQFVRRLLHHDEIKTYMDSRYVSAPEGAWRLFGFDMHAQSHSVCRLAVHLPGKHSISFNPDNIAAACQKNEEGLTTLTGWFHLNGITSAENQCLYADTPKHFVWDKQARKWKARQRGGEKTIGRMYSVSIASDPERYYLRLLLLHIKGATSFEDLRTIDGIICETFREAAERMGLLANDATWDNTLADAVLSSMPTQLRQLFAIICVFGSPPNVDQLWDKYKEYLYEDYSRHANHNSECEQCENLALRDIQDTLITHRKQCEDFGLRTPPANIPCNVEDYFDAIAEEELGAKMVESLNRAQKASFDQILDAMADETLQSRCFFLDGPGGSGKTYLYRTLLSTVRGQYEIALPVASTGIAANLLQGGRTYHSQFELPLNLDESSTSNMRLTSKEADANCPARSIWPAGFDNGGTGRIW
;
A
#
# COMPACT_ATOMS: atom_id res chain seq x y z
N MET A 1 -21.54 -12.85 -0.23
CA MET A 1 -22.82 -13.34 0.35
C MET A 1 -22.64 -13.51 1.84
N THR A 2 -23.55 -13.00 2.65
CA THR A 2 -23.54 -13.15 4.11
C THR A 2 -24.69 -14.07 4.52
N CYS A 3 -24.44 -14.97 5.48
CA CYS A 3 -25.45 -15.89 5.99
C CYS A 3 -26.69 -15.14 6.50
N ASN A 4 -27.88 -15.62 6.13
CA ASN A 4 -29.13 -15.16 6.73
C ASN A 4 -29.58 -16.19 7.79
N PRO A 5 -29.54 -15.86 9.09
CA PRO A 5 -29.97 -16.77 10.14
C PRO A 5 -31.49 -17.03 10.12
N LYS A 6 -32.26 -16.25 9.35
CA LYS A 6 -33.71 -16.41 9.17
C LYS A 6 -34.09 -17.20 7.91
N TRP A 7 -33.16 -17.94 7.32
CA TRP A 7 -33.52 -18.90 6.28
C TRP A 7 -34.44 -19.98 6.83
N ASP A 8 -35.41 -20.41 6.04
CA ASP A 8 -36.40 -21.42 6.45
C ASP A 8 -35.70 -22.71 6.88
N GLU A 9 -34.63 -23.12 6.17
CA GLU A 9 -33.85 -24.31 6.54
C GLU A 9 -33.17 -24.20 7.91
N VAL A 10 -32.91 -22.98 8.40
CA VAL A 10 -32.45 -22.76 9.78
C VAL A 10 -33.65 -22.76 10.72
N MET A 11 -34.64 -21.91 10.46
CA MET A 11 -35.76 -21.65 11.38
C MET A 11 -36.65 -22.88 11.61
N GLU A 12 -36.94 -23.66 10.58
CA GLU A 12 -37.76 -24.89 10.66
C GLU A 12 -37.05 -26.03 11.40
N ASN A 13 -35.73 -25.95 11.57
CA ASN A 13 -34.90 -26.96 12.24
C ASN A 13 -34.45 -26.53 13.65
N LEU A 14 -35.02 -25.45 14.19
CA LEU A 14 -34.84 -25.04 15.58
C LEU A 14 -35.84 -25.77 16.49
N GLN A 15 -35.36 -26.24 17.64
CA GLN A 15 -36.24 -26.75 18.69
C GLN A 15 -36.93 -25.58 19.42
N PRO A 16 -38.08 -25.80 20.09
CA PRO A 16 -38.73 -24.77 20.89
C PRO A 16 -37.76 -24.07 21.86
N GLY A 17 -37.72 -22.74 21.82
CA GLY A 17 -36.82 -21.92 22.63
C GLY A 17 -35.39 -21.75 22.10
N GLN A 18 -35.02 -22.43 21.01
CA GLN A 18 -33.72 -22.20 20.35
C GLN A 18 -33.76 -20.97 19.44
N THR A 19 -32.63 -20.26 19.38
CA THR A 19 -32.37 -19.22 18.38
C THR A 19 -31.23 -19.65 17.47
N PRO A 20 -31.12 -19.10 16.25
CA PRO A 20 -30.03 -19.42 15.33
C PRO A 20 -28.63 -19.20 15.94
N GLU A 21 -28.50 -18.22 16.84
CA GLU A 21 -27.26 -17.87 17.54
C GLU A 21 -26.75 -19.02 18.43
N PHE A 22 -27.66 -19.86 18.95
CA PHE A 22 -27.34 -21.03 19.76
C PHE A 22 -27.16 -22.32 18.95
N ARG A 23 -27.34 -22.26 17.63
CA ARG A 23 -27.17 -23.40 16.71
C ARG A 23 -26.13 -23.10 15.62
N PRO A 24 -24.87 -22.82 16.01
CA PRO A 24 -23.79 -22.51 15.07
C PRO A 24 -23.51 -23.66 14.09
N ASP A 25 -23.77 -24.90 14.51
CA ASP A 25 -23.71 -26.10 13.69
C ASP A 25 -24.68 -26.05 12.50
N LEU A 26 -25.94 -25.66 12.77
CA LEU A 26 -26.99 -25.56 11.76
C LEU A 26 -26.72 -24.40 10.81
N VAL A 27 -26.36 -23.23 11.35
CA VAL A 27 -26.00 -22.04 10.58
C VAL A 27 -24.85 -22.33 9.61
N ALA A 28 -23.77 -22.96 10.09
CA ALA A 28 -22.63 -23.33 9.25
C ALA A 28 -23.01 -24.31 8.14
N ARG A 29 -23.81 -25.34 8.44
CA ARG A 29 -24.26 -26.34 7.45
C ARG A 29 -25.14 -25.74 6.37
N VAL A 30 -26.17 -24.97 6.75
CA VAL A 30 -27.08 -24.33 5.79
C VAL A 30 -26.32 -23.35 4.92
N PHE A 31 -25.44 -22.52 5.50
CA PHE A 31 -24.61 -21.61 4.72
C PHE A 31 -23.71 -22.34 3.72
N HIS A 32 -23.08 -23.44 4.12
CA HIS A 32 -22.24 -24.25 3.23
C HIS A 32 -23.04 -24.86 2.07
N ILE A 33 -24.27 -25.33 2.31
CA ILE A 33 -25.17 -25.83 1.25
C ILE A 33 -25.52 -24.70 0.27
N LYS A 34 -25.94 -23.53 0.78
CA LYS A 34 -26.26 -22.36 -0.04
C LYS A 34 -25.04 -21.85 -0.82
N LEU A 35 -23.85 -21.88 -0.23
CA LEU A 35 -22.60 -21.54 -0.90
C LEU A 35 -22.31 -22.48 -2.08
N LYS A 36 -22.46 -23.80 -1.89
CA LYS A 36 -22.28 -24.78 -2.97
C LYS A 36 -23.23 -24.53 -4.13
N GLU A 37 -24.49 -24.21 -3.83
CA GLU A 37 -25.46 -23.90 -4.88
C GLU A 37 -25.17 -22.56 -5.57
N LEU A 38 -24.75 -21.54 -4.81
CA LEU A 38 -24.30 -20.26 -5.39
C LEU A 38 -23.13 -20.46 -6.33
N LEU A 39 -22.16 -21.30 -5.96
CA LEU A 39 -21.04 -21.67 -6.82
C LEU A 39 -21.51 -22.43 -8.07
N ASN A 40 -22.51 -23.31 -7.98
CA ASN A 40 -23.09 -23.97 -9.16
C ASN A 40 -23.76 -22.95 -10.09
N ASP A 41 -24.55 -22.03 -9.54
CA ASP A 41 -25.24 -20.98 -10.28
C ASP A 41 -24.27 -20.09 -11.06
N ILE A 42 -23.24 -19.56 -10.39
CA ILE A 42 -22.32 -18.61 -11.02
C ILE A 42 -21.26 -19.31 -11.88
N CYS A 43 -20.82 -20.51 -11.52
CA CYS A 43 -19.75 -21.20 -12.25
C CYS A 43 -20.21 -22.21 -13.30
N LYS A 44 -21.37 -22.85 -13.12
CA LYS A 44 -21.88 -23.88 -14.05
C LYS A 44 -23.09 -23.41 -14.85
N ARG A 45 -24.02 -22.70 -14.22
CA ARG A 45 -25.20 -22.12 -14.89
C ARG A 45 -24.92 -20.75 -15.50
N HIS A 46 -23.74 -20.18 -15.22
CA HIS A 46 -23.23 -18.95 -15.83
C HIS A 46 -24.15 -17.73 -15.65
N ILE A 47 -24.84 -17.62 -14.50
CA ILE A 47 -25.76 -16.50 -14.22
C ILE A 47 -25.08 -15.13 -14.38
N LEU A 48 -23.79 -15.03 -14.04
CA LEU A 48 -23.00 -13.80 -14.16
C LEU A 48 -22.07 -13.79 -15.39
N GLY A 49 -22.24 -14.75 -16.31
CA GLY A 49 -21.33 -15.02 -17.41
C GLY A 49 -20.38 -16.19 -17.15
N THR A 50 -19.56 -16.52 -18.14
CA THR A 50 -18.67 -17.70 -18.10
C THR A 50 -17.35 -17.39 -17.40
N PRO A 51 -17.06 -17.98 -16.22
CA PRO A 51 -15.78 -17.76 -15.55
C PRO A 51 -14.67 -18.56 -16.23
N VAL A 52 -13.52 -17.91 -16.41
CA VAL A 52 -12.22 -18.54 -16.68
C VAL A 52 -11.61 -19.02 -15.38
N ALA A 53 -11.65 -18.21 -14.33
CA ALA A 53 -11.16 -18.56 -13.01
C ALA A 53 -12.07 -17.99 -11.91
N ASN A 54 -12.07 -18.65 -10.77
CA ASN A 54 -12.69 -18.19 -9.54
C ASN A 54 -11.81 -18.50 -8.33
N VAL A 55 -11.94 -17.66 -7.31
CA VAL A 55 -11.37 -17.82 -5.97
C VAL A 55 -12.43 -17.36 -4.97
N TYR A 56 -12.55 -18.05 -3.84
CA TYR A 56 -13.36 -17.55 -2.74
C TYR A 56 -12.65 -17.73 -1.39
N VAL A 57 -13.03 -16.88 -0.44
CA VAL A 57 -12.61 -16.95 0.96
C VAL A 57 -13.84 -16.77 1.84
N ILE A 58 -13.93 -17.59 2.87
CA ILE A 58 -14.90 -17.51 3.95
C ILE A 58 -14.27 -16.75 5.09
N GLU A 59 -14.99 -15.78 5.63
CA GLU A 59 -14.62 -15.13 6.87
C GLU A 59 -15.85 -15.08 7.80
N PHE A 60 -15.61 -14.78 9.06
CA PHE A 60 -16.62 -14.77 10.12
C PHE A 60 -16.58 -13.40 10.78
N GLN A 61 -17.63 -12.60 10.58
CA GLN A 61 -17.68 -11.24 11.14
C GLN A 61 -17.78 -11.27 12.67
N LYS A 62 -17.61 -10.15 13.37
CA LYS A 62 -17.63 -10.03 14.85
C LYS A 62 -18.90 -10.55 15.56
N ARG A 63 -19.95 -10.95 14.82
CA ARG A 63 -21.17 -11.62 15.33
C ARG A 63 -21.26 -13.11 14.93
N GLY A 64 -20.18 -13.67 14.38
CA GLY A 64 -20.01 -15.09 14.06
C GLY A 64 -20.67 -15.58 12.77
N LEU A 65 -21.52 -14.80 12.10
CA LEU A 65 -22.17 -15.30 10.87
C LEU A 65 -21.15 -15.48 9.74
N PRO A 66 -21.16 -16.65 9.06
CA PRO A 66 -20.30 -16.89 7.91
C PRO A 66 -20.62 -15.89 6.78
N HIS A 67 -19.58 -15.40 6.12
CA HIS A 67 -19.69 -14.65 4.89
C HIS A 67 -18.63 -15.09 3.89
N VAL A 68 -18.96 -15.02 2.61
CA VAL A 68 -18.07 -15.38 1.52
C VAL A 68 -17.77 -14.17 0.65
N HIS A 69 -16.49 -13.99 0.35
CA HIS A 69 -16.00 -13.16 -0.74
C HIS A 69 -15.65 -14.06 -1.91
N ILE A 70 -16.27 -13.83 -3.08
CA ILE A 70 -16.01 -14.58 -4.31
C ILE A 70 -15.48 -13.62 -5.35
N LEU A 71 -14.34 -13.97 -5.93
CA LEU A 71 -13.78 -13.28 -7.09
C LEU A 71 -13.97 -14.16 -8.33
N LEU A 72 -14.62 -13.61 -9.35
CA LEU A 72 -14.80 -14.24 -10.66
C LEU A 72 -13.99 -13.51 -11.73
N ILE A 73 -13.21 -14.26 -12.50
CA ILE A 73 -12.52 -13.78 -13.70
C ILE A 73 -13.29 -14.32 -14.89
N LEU A 74 -14.06 -13.47 -15.57
CA LEU A 74 -14.90 -13.87 -16.70
C LEU A 74 -14.13 -13.92 -18.02
N LYS A 75 -14.60 -14.75 -18.97
CA LYS A 75 -14.15 -14.72 -20.37
C LYS A 75 -14.28 -13.31 -20.94
N VAL A 76 -13.36 -12.91 -21.82
CA VAL A 76 -13.28 -11.55 -22.37
C VAL A 76 -14.61 -11.06 -22.95
N ASP A 77 -15.34 -11.94 -23.62
CA ASP A 77 -16.61 -11.60 -24.28
C ASP A 77 -17.79 -11.54 -23.31
N CYS A 78 -17.66 -12.15 -22.13
CA CYS A 78 -18.66 -12.10 -21.06
C CYS A 78 -18.43 -10.94 -20.09
N LYS A 79 -17.30 -10.21 -20.18
CA LYS A 79 -17.05 -9.06 -19.31
C LYS A 79 -18.09 -7.96 -19.60
N PRO A 80 -18.70 -7.35 -18.56
CA PRO A 80 -19.64 -6.24 -18.75
C PRO A 80 -18.84 -4.96 -19.06
N LYS A 81 -18.64 -4.71 -20.36
CA LYS A 81 -17.83 -3.58 -20.87
C LYS A 81 -18.65 -2.33 -21.16
N ASP A 82 -19.98 -2.45 -21.19
CA ASP A 82 -20.91 -1.39 -21.50
C ASP A 82 -22.02 -1.30 -20.43
N PRO A 83 -22.66 -0.12 -20.28
CA PRO A 83 -23.71 0.10 -19.28
C PRO A 83 -24.89 -0.88 -19.37
N GLU A 84 -25.27 -1.29 -20.58
CA GLU A 84 -26.42 -2.19 -20.79
C GLU A 84 -26.14 -3.58 -20.20
N ARG A 85 -24.95 -4.13 -20.47
CA ARG A 85 -24.50 -5.39 -19.89
C ARG A 85 -24.33 -5.30 -18.38
N VAL A 86 -23.82 -4.18 -17.85
CA VAL A 86 -23.76 -3.96 -16.39
C VAL A 86 -25.16 -4.00 -15.79
N ASN A 87 -26.11 -3.28 -16.38
CA ASN A 87 -27.50 -3.19 -15.87
C ASN A 87 -28.25 -4.54 -15.93
N LYS A 88 -27.89 -5.44 -16.85
CA LYS A 88 -28.43 -6.82 -16.88
C LYS A 88 -27.95 -7.66 -15.70
N LEU A 89 -26.76 -7.36 -15.16
CA LEU A 89 -26.14 -8.16 -14.10
C LEU A 89 -26.31 -7.53 -12.71
N VAL A 90 -26.29 -6.22 -12.61
CA VAL A 90 -26.25 -5.48 -11.34
C VAL A 90 -27.30 -4.37 -11.36
N SER A 91 -28.10 -4.33 -10.30
CA SER A 91 -29.01 -3.24 -9.97
C SER A 91 -28.56 -2.57 -8.69
N ALA A 92 -28.75 -1.27 -8.60
CA ALA A 92 -28.59 -0.49 -7.37
C ALA A 92 -29.85 0.33 -7.05
N GLU A 93 -31.01 -0.17 -7.50
CA GLU A 93 -32.31 0.49 -7.32
C GLU A 93 -33.23 -0.37 -6.45
N ILE A 94 -34.10 0.29 -5.69
CA ILE A 94 -35.21 -0.33 -4.97
C ILE A 94 -36.22 -0.79 -6.04
N PRO A 95 -36.54 -2.09 -6.10
CA PRO A 95 -37.53 -2.61 -7.05
C PRO A 95 -38.91 -2.04 -6.79
N ASP A 96 -39.70 -1.84 -7.83
CA ASP A 96 -41.10 -1.45 -7.68
C ASP A 96 -41.89 -2.53 -6.92
N ILE A 97 -42.64 -2.12 -5.90
CA ILE A 97 -43.39 -3.01 -5.02
C ILE A 97 -44.58 -3.66 -5.73
N GLU A 98 -45.21 -2.97 -6.69
CA GLU A 98 -46.34 -3.48 -7.46
C GLU A 98 -45.88 -4.47 -8.54
N ILE A 99 -44.67 -4.28 -9.08
CA ILE A 99 -44.11 -5.15 -10.12
C ILE A 99 -43.48 -6.40 -9.52
N CYS A 100 -42.65 -6.26 -8.48
CA CYS A 100 -41.92 -7.38 -7.87
C CYS A 100 -41.87 -7.25 -6.34
N PRO A 101 -43.00 -7.50 -5.64
CA PRO A 101 -43.11 -7.30 -4.19
C PRO A 101 -42.10 -8.13 -3.40
N ARG A 102 -41.80 -9.35 -3.88
CA ARG A 102 -40.81 -10.23 -3.24
C ARG A 102 -39.40 -9.66 -3.33
N LEU A 103 -38.96 -9.20 -4.49
CA LEU A 103 -37.62 -8.62 -4.63
C LEU A 103 -37.54 -7.29 -3.87
N HIS A 104 -38.59 -6.48 -3.90
CA HIS A 104 -38.69 -5.26 -3.09
C HIS A 104 -38.48 -5.57 -1.59
N ALA A 105 -39.18 -6.57 -1.04
CA ALA A 105 -39.02 -6.98 0.35
C ALA A 105 -37.59 -7.48 0.68
N ILE A 106 -36.95 -8.19 -0.25
CA ILE A 106 -35.57 -8.68 -0.06
C ILE A 106 -34.57 -7.52 -0.09
N VAL A 107 -34.69 -6.62 -1.06
CA VAL A 107 -33.78 -5.48 -1.23
C VAL A 107 -33.89 -4.52 -0.05
N THR A 108 -35.11 -4.16 0.35
CA THR A 108 -35.34 -3.26 1.50
C THR A 108 -34.86 -3.85 2.82
N ARG A 109 -34.88 -5.18 2.96
CA ARG A 109 -34.41 -5.88 4.17
C ARG A 109 -32.91 -6.12 4.20
N HIS A 110 -32.30 -6.47 3.05
CA HIS A 110 -30.95 -7.01 3.01
C HIS A 110 -29.95 -6.16 2.23
N MET A 111 -30.40 -5.33 1.28
CA MET A 111 -29.50 -4.58 0.39
C MET A 111 -29.53 -3.07 0.66
N ILE A 112 -30.08 -2.61 1.79
CA ILE A 112 -29.96 -1.22 2.20
C ILE A 112 -28.73 -1.06 3.08
N HIS A 113 -27.85 -0.12 2.72
CA HIS A 113 -26.74 0.26 3.58
C HIS A 113 -27.30 0.83 4.87
N GLY A 114 -26.92 0.23 6.00
CA GLY A 114 -27.45 0.58 7.32
C GLY A 114 -27.25 2.06 7.65
N PRO A 115 -27.95 2.56 8.68
CA PRO A 115 -27.85 3.96 9.04
C PRO A 115 -26.40 4.30 9.37
N CYS A 116 -25.86 5.32 8.71
CA CYS A 116 -24.50 5.83 8.89
C CYS A 116 -24.48 7.30 8.50
N GLY A 117 -23.35 7.98 8.67
CA GLY A 117 -23.29 9.41 8.46
C GLY A 117 -23.83 10.12 9.69
N GLU A 118 -24.60 11.17 9.46
CA GLU A 118 -25.24 11.97 10.52
C GLU A 118 -26.22 11.13 11.34
N ASP A 119 -26.89 10.18 10.69
CA ASP A 119 -27.85 9.25 11.29
C ASP A 119 -27.24 8.30 12.33
N ASN A 120 -25.95 7.97 12.20
CA ASN A 120 -25.22 7.12 13.13
C ASN A 120 -23.70 7.24 12.90
N LEU A 121 -23.06 8.12 13.68
CA LEU A 121 -21.62 8.33 13.64
C LEU A 121 -20.81 7.14 14.17
N HIS A 122 -21.45 6.23 14.92
CA HIS A 122 -20.81 5.04 15.50
C HIS A 122 -20.89 3.81 14.61
N SER A 123 -21.52 3.91 13.43
CA SER A 123 -21.58 2.77 12.51
C SER A 123 -20.17 2.30 12.12
N PRO A 124 -19.92 0.97 12.00
CA PRO A 124 -18.60 0.42 11.70
C PRO A 124 -17.98 0.92 10.39
N CYS A 125 -18.81 1.41 9.47
CA CYS A 125 -18.38 1.99 8.20
C CYS A 125 -17.90 3.44 8.32
N MET A 126 -18.02 4.09 9.48
CA MET A 126 -17.66 5.49 9.66
C MET A 126 -16.18 5.64 10.00
N ALA A 127 -15.49 6.53 9.29
CA ALA A 127 -14.15 7.00 9.61
C ALA A 127 -14.08 8.50 9.34
N ASN A 128 -13.49 9.28 10.26
CA ASN A 128 -13.41 10.74 10.14
C ASN A 128 -14.77 11.40 9.85
N ARG A 129 -15.83 10.94 10.53
CA ARG A 129 -17.23 11.38 10.35
C ARG A 129 -17.79 11.20 8.92
N LYS A 130 -17.12 10.44 8.05
CA LYS A 130 -17.59 10.09 6.71
C LYS A 130 -17.75 8.58 6.58
N CYS A 131 -18.74 8.16 5.79
CA CYS A 131 -18.88 6.75 5.46
C CYS A 131 -17.72 6.34 4.54
N THR A 132 -16.90 5.37 4.97
CA THR A 132 -15.79 4.78 4.19
C THR A 132 -16.27 4.13 2.89
N LYS A 133 -17.54 3.72 2.84
CA LYS A 133 -18.20 3.18 1.64
C LYS A 133 -18.86 4.26 0.78
N LYS A 134 -18.73 5.53 1.16
CA LYS A 134 -19.24 6.73 0.46
C LYS A 134 -20.76 6.72 0.29
N PHE A 135 -21.50 6.28 1.31
CA PHE A 135 -22.96 6.42 1.35
C PHE A 135 -23.36 7.74 2.04
N PRO A 136 -24.47 8.37 1.64
CA PRO A 136 -25.31 8.03 0.48
C PRO A 136 -24.55 8.24 -0.85
N LYS A 137 -24.81 7.38 -1.84
CA LYS A 137 -24.25 7.52 -3.19
C LYS A 137 -24.93 8.69 -3.92
N GLN A 138 -24.35 9.11 -5.05
CA GLN A 138 -25.00 10.08 -5.93
C GLN A 138 -26.10 9.40 -6.76
N PHE A 139 -27.13 10.16 -7.12
CA PHE A 139 -28.09 9.72 -8.13
C PHE A 139 -27.44 9.75 -9.51
N HIS A 140 -27.81 8.79 -10.35
CA HIS A 140 -27.40 8.70 -11.73
C HIS A 140 -28.53 8.08 -12.56
N ASP A 141 -28.96 8.74 -13.63
CA ASP A 141 -30.04 8.24 -14.48
C ASP A 141 -29.62 7.06 -15.35
N GLU A 142 -28.32 6.93 -15.61
CA GLU A 142 -27.71 5.84 -16.37
C GLU A 142 -26.45 5.32 -15.67
N THR A 143 -26.02 4.10 -16.02
CA THR A 143 -24.77 3.55 -15.52
C THR A 143 -23.61 4.17 -16.29
N VAL A 144 -22.64 4.75 -15.58
CA VAL A 144 -21.45 5.35 -16.18
C VAL A 144 -20.22 4.50 -15.89
N ILE A 145 -19.42 4.25 -16.92
CA ILE A 145 -18.18 3.50 -16.82
C ILE A 145 -17.01 4.48 -16.90
N GLU A 146 -16.43 4.84 -15.75
CA GLU A 146 -15.29 5.75 -15.65
C GLU A 146 -13.98 4.98 -15.47
N GLY A 147 -13.19 4.88 -16.54
CA GLY A 147 -11.83 4.36 -16.52
C GLY A 147 -11.70 2.91 -16.00
N LYS A 148 -10.65 2.66 -15.21
CA LYS A 148 -10.30 1.32 -14.67
C LYS A 148 -10.94 1.01 -13.31
N SER A 149 -12.02 1.70 -12.94
CA SER A 149 -12.65 1.62 -11.61
C SER A 149 -14.00 0.85 -11.63
N TYR A 150 -14.71 0.83 -10.50
CA TYR A 150 -16.07 0.29 -10.44
C TYR A 150 -17.05 1.20 -11.21
N PRO A 151 -18.01 0.66 -11.97
CA PRO A 151 -19.05 1.47 -12.61
C PRO A 151 -19.82 2.30 -11.59
N LEU A 152 -20.17 3.52 -11.96
CA LEU A 152 -21.18 4.31 -11.28
C LEU A 152 -22.54 3.76 -11.69
N TYR A 153 -23.09 2.86 -10.88
CA TYR A 153 -24.36 2.21 -11.19
C TYR A 153 -25.51 3.22 -11.25
N ARG A 154 -26.43 2.98 -12.19
CA ARG A 154 -27.71 3.68 -12.28
C ARG A 154 -28.45 3.64 -10.94
N ARG A 155 -28.82 4.82 -10.48
CA ARG A 155 -29.61 5.10 -9.27
C ARG A 155 -30.54 6.25 -9.59
N ARG A 156 -31.69 5.98 -10.20
CA ARG A 156 -32.67 7.04 -10.52
C ARG A 156 -33.32 7.55 -9.25
N ASN A 157 -33.76 8.81 -9.27
CA ASN A 157 -34.58 9.34 -8.18
C ASN A 157 -36.05 8.93 -8.41
N THR A 158 -36.47 7.85 -7.76
CA THR A 158 -37.85 7.32 -7.84
C THR A 158 -38.68 7.69 -6.61
N GLY A 159 -38.21 8.62 -5.79
CA GLY A 159 -38.82 8.97 -4.50
C GLY A 159 -38.25 8.19 -3.31
N GLU A 160 -38.70 8.59 -2.12
CA GLU A 160 -38.29 8.01 -0.84
C GLU A 160 -39.33 7.02 -0.32
N ILE A 161 -38.86 5.92 0.26
CA ILE A 161 -39.70 4.98 1.03
C ILE A 161 -39.30 5.00 2.50
N THR A 162 -40.24 4.63 3.38
CA THR A 162 -39.95 4.56 4.82
C THR A 162 -39.61 3.14 5.23
N ILE A 163 -38.39 2.92 5.71
CA ILE A 163 -37.91 1.64 6.27
C ILE A 163 -37.48 1.89 7.72
N ASN A 164 -38.06 1.19 8.69
CA ASN A 164 -37.72 1.33 10.12
C ASN A 164 -37.72 2.80 10.61
N ASN A 165 -38.77 3.56 10.26
CA ASN A 165 -38.92 4.99 10.55
C ASN A 165 -37.85 5.91 9.92
N LYS A 166 -37.15 5.43 8.89
CA LYS A 166 -36.18 6.23 8.13
C LYS A 166 -36.58 6.34 6.67
N LYS A 167 -36.42 7.55 6.12
CA LYS A 167 -36.61 7.79 4.68
C LYS A 167 -35.37 7.31 3.93
N ILE A 168 -35.57 6.37 3.02
CA ILE A 168 -34.52 5.71 2.25
C ILE A 168 -34.89 5.80 0.77
N ASP A 169 -33.89 6.01 -0.06
CA ASP A 169 -34.00 6.03 -1.52
C ASP A 169 -32.89 5.19 -2.17
N ASN A 170 -32.80 5.25 -3.50
CA ASN A 170 -31.83 4.50 -4.30
C ASN A 170 -30.37 4.85 -3.99
N ARG A 171 -30.05 5.94 -3.28
CA ARG A 171 -28.67 6.28 -2.89
C ARG A 171 -28.10 5.36 -1.83
N TRP A 172 -28.96 4.66 -1.09
CA TRP A 172 -28.59 3.78 0.01
C TRP A 172 -28.51 2.30 -0.39
N VAL A 173 -28.91 1.95 -1.60
CA VAL A 173 -28.94 0.56 -2.05
C VAL A 173 -27.52 0.06 -2.32
N VAL A 174 -27.17 -1.07 -1.71
CA VAL A 174 -25.96 -1.84 -2.03
C VAL A 174 -26.21 -2.58 -3.35
N PRO A 175 -25.29 -2.52 -4.33
CA PRO A 175 -25.47 -3.18 -5.62
C PRO A 175 -25.75 -4.69 -5.48
N TYR A 176 -26.69 -5.22 -6.25
CA TYR A 176 -27.09 -6.62 -6.17
C TYR A 176 -27.48 -7.18 -7.53
N ASN A 177 -27.49 -8.51 -7.67
CA ASN A 177 -28.09 -9.18 -8.82
C ASN A 177 -29.53 -9.61 -8.48
N PRO A 178 -30.57 -9.18 -9.22
CA PRO A 178 -31.97 -9.51 -8.93
C PRO A 178 -32.26 -11.01 -8.78
N ALA A 179 -31.75 -11.84 -9.70
CA ALA A 179 -32.01 -13.28 -9.70
C ALA A 179 -31.36 -13.98 -8.51
N LEU A 180 -30.10 -13.65 -8.20
CA LEU A 180 -29.40 -14.20 -7.03
C LEU A 180 -30.06 -13.72 -5.72
N SER A 181 -30.49 -12.46 -5.63
CA SER A 181 -31.22 -11.95 -4.46
C SER A 181 -32.53 -12.71 -4.22
N LEU A 182 -33.32 -12.95 -5.27
CA LEU A 182 -34.55 -13.75 -5.18
C LEU A 182 -34.29 -15.18 -4.71
N THR A 183 -33.22 -15.79 -5.22
CA THR A 183 -32.86 -17.20 -4.95
C THR A 183 -32.33 -17.39 -3.54
N TYR A 184 -31.43 -16.51 -3.08
CA TYR A 184 -30.70 -16.70 -1.83
C TYR A 184 -31.25 -15.91 -0.64
N ASN A 185 -32.15 -14.93 -0.85
CA ASN A 185 -32.84 -14.18 0.21
C ASN A 185 -31.92 -13.79 1.38
N CYS A 186 -30.82 -13.10 1.08
CA CYS A 186 -29.79 -12.70 2.04
C CYS A 186 -29.03 -11.47 1.55
N HIS A 187 -28.08 -10.98 2.34
CA HIS A 187 -27.18 -9.91 1.89
C HIS A 187 -26.16 -10.45 0.90
N LEU A 188 -26.23 -10.00 -0.35
CA LEU A 188 -25.47 -10.49 -1.50
C LEU A 188 -25.11 -9.30 -2.40
N ASN A 189 -24.03 -8.61 -2.03
CA ASN A 189 -23.46 -7.56 -2.85
C ASN A 189 -22.80 -8.16 -4.11
N VAL A 190 -23.12 -7.61 -5.29
CA VAL A 190 -22.50 -7.96 -6.56
C VAL A 190 -21.96 -6.70 -7.20
N GLU A 191 -20.65 -6.66 -7.46
CA GLU A 191 -20.00 -5.54 -8.12
C GLU A 191 -19.24 -6.03 -9.38
N GLY A 192 -19.43 -5.32 -10.49
CA GLY A 192 -18.65 -5.52 -11.71
C GLY A 192 -17.41 -4.64 -11.68
N MET A 193 -16.22 -5.22 -11.89
CA MET A 193 -14.97 -4.47 -12.04
C MET A 193 -14.35 -4.80 -13.39
N ILE A 194 -13.98 -3.79 -14.17
CA ILE A 194 -13.45 -3.94 -15.53
C ILE A 194 -11.98 -4.39 -15.53
N VAL A 195 -11.22 -3.98 -14.51
CA VAL A 195 -9.80 -4.35 -14.34
C VAL A 195 -9.56 -4.95 -12.95
N LEU A 196 -9.03 -6.17 -12.90
CA LEU A 196 -8.54 -6.77 -11.67
C LEU A 196 -7.18 -6.15 -11.30
N ILE A 197 -7.19 -5.04 -10.55
CA ILE A 197 -5.98 -4.63 -9.83
C ILE A 197 -6.02 -5.37 -8.49
N LEU A 198 -5.27 -6.48 -8.39
CA LEU A 198 -4.91 -7.05 -7.09
C LEU A 198 -3.94 -6.08 -6.41
N GLN A 199 -4.48 -4.98 -5.88
CA GLN A 199 -3.75 -4.10 -4.99
C GLN A 199 -3.63 -4.83 -3.66
N PHE A 200 -2.65 -5.72 -3.54
CA PHE A 200 -2.08 -6.04 -2.25
C PHE A 200 -1.38 -4.77 -1.76
N VAL A 201 -2.15 -3.85 -1.19
CA VAL A 201 -1.60 -2.79 -0.38
C VAL A 201 -1.05 -3.47 0.86
N ARG A 202 0.23 -3.83 0.83
CA ARG A 202 1.01 -4.00 2.05
C ARG A 202 1.05 -2.61 2.70
N ARG A 203 0.08 -2.33 3.55
CA ARG A 203 0.20 -1.25 4.53
C ARG A 203 1.33 -1.65 5.46
N LEU A 204 2.52 -1.12 5.23
CA LEU A 204 3.59 -1.05 6.21
C LEU A 204 3.12 -0.04 7.28
N LEU A 205 2.27 -0.49 8.18
CA LEU A 205 2.03 0.16 9.46
C LEU A 205 2.97 -0.50 10.47
N HIS A 206 3.52 0.27 11.41
CA HIS A 206 4.24 -0.27 12.56
C HIS A 206 3.30 -1.24 13.30
N HIS A 207 3.55 -2.54 13.12
CA HIS A 207 2.59 -3.61 13.44
C HIS A 207 3.16 -4.45 14.57
N ASP A 208 2.50 -4.44 15.72
CA ASP A 208 2.77 -5.42 16.78
C ASP A 208 2.15 -6.75 16.35
N GLU A 209 2.96 -7.57 15.66
CA GLU A 209 2.58 -8.87 15.13
C GLU A 209 2.13 -9.82 16.26
N ILE A 210 2.78 -9.77 17.43
CA ILE A 210 2.53 -10.69 18.55
C ILE A 210 1.20 -10.35 19.23
N LYS A 211 0.95 -9.08 19.54
CA LYS A 211 -0.33 -8.66 20.13
C LYS A 211 -1.49 -8.89 19.17
N THR A 212 -1.28 -8.62 17.88
CA THR A 212 -2.30 -8.95 16.87
C THR A 212 -2.49 -10.46 16.76
N TYR A 213 -1.43 -11.26 16.78
CA TYR A 213 -1.52 -12.72 16.75
C TYR A 213 -2.29 -13.28 17.96
N MET A 214 -2.19 -12.67 19.14
CA MET A 214 -2.99 -13.02 20.32
C MET A 214 -4.44 -12.52 20.22
N ASP A 215 -4.65 -11.26 19.80
CA ASP A 215 -5.98 -10.65 19.68
C ASP A 215 -6.81 -11.22 18.49
N SER A 216 -6.14 -11.79 17.48
CA SER A 216 -6.76 -12.38 16.27
C SER A 216 -7.24 -13.82 16.43
N ARG A 217 -6.96 -14.47 17.58
CA ARG A 217 -7.35 -15.86 17.84
C ARG A 217 -8.77 -16.00 18.41
N TYR A 218 -9.65 -15.03 18.17
CA TYR A 218 -11.07 -15.24 18.42
C TYR A 218 -11.66 -16.11 17.30
N VAL A 219 -11.88 -17.39 17.59
CA VAL A 219 -12.65 -18.30 16.73
C VAL A 219 -14.11 -18.23 17.16
N SER A 220 -14.98 -17.73 16.28
CA SER A 220 -16.41 -17.68 16.57
C SER A 220 -17.01 -19.09 16.62
N ALA A 221 -18.14 -19.28 17.33
CA ALA A 221 -18.77 -20.60 17.41
C ALA A 221 -19.13 -21.19 16.02
N PRO A 222 -19.68 -20.42 15.05
CA PRO A 222 -19.90 -20.92 13.70
C PRO A 222 -18.60 -21.25 12.94
N GLU A 223 -17.51 -20.54 13.20
CA GLU A 223 -16.18 -20.88 12.63
C GLU A 223 -15.65 -22.19 13.22
N GLY A 224 -15.81 -22.39 14.53
CA GLY A 224 -15.48 -23.65 15.19
C GLY A 224 -16.25 -24.82 14.58
N ALA A 225 -17.57 -24.66 14.42
CA ALA A 225 -18.41 -25.66 13.76
C ALA A 225 -17.98 -25.92 12.30
N TRP A 226 -17.69 -24.87 11.54
CA TRP A 226 -17.19 -24.95 10.16
C TRP A 226 -15.93 -25.81 10.05
N ARG A 227 -14.96 -25.56 10.93
CA ARG A 227 -13.70 -26.32 11.00
C ARG A 227 -13.92 -27.76 11.44
N LEU A 228 -14.79 -28.01 12.42
CA LEU A 228 -15.13 -29.37 12.87
C LEU A 228 -15.77 -30.22 11.77
N PHE A 229 -16.56 -29.61 10.89
CA PHE A 229 -17.13 -30.31 9.73
C PHE A 229 -16.13 -30.52 8.58
N GLY A 230 -14.91 -29.99 8.69
CA GLY A 230 -13.91 -30.08 7.63
C GLY A 230 -14.27 -29.30 6.38
N PHE A 231 -15.05 -28.21 6.52
CA PHE A 231 -15.40 -27.37 5.37
C PHE A 231 -14.23 -26.44 4.99
N ASP A 232 -13.99 -26.30 3.69
CA ASP A 232 -12.91 -25.47 3.17
C ASP A 232 -13.18 -23.98 3.44
N MET A 233 -12.23 -23.30 4.08
CA MET A 233 -12.27 -21.86 4.34
C MET A 233 -12.00 -21.01 3.09
N HIS A 234 -11.39 -21.60 2.08
CA HIS A 234 -11.09 -20.95 0.81
C HIS A 234 -10.95 -22.01 -0.27
N ALA A 235 -11.22 -21.64 -1.52
CA ALA A 235 -10.84 -22.47 -2.65
C ALA A 235 -10.49 -21.60 -3.85
N GLN A 236 -9.76 -22.22 -4.78
CA GLN A 236 -9.40 -21.62 -6.05
C GLN A 236 -9.55 -22.65 -7.16
N SER A 237 -10.05 -22.18 -8.30
CA SER A 237 -10.24 -22.99 -9.50
C SER A 237 -8.94 -23.48 -10.16
N HIS A 238 -7.82 -22.79 -9.91
CA HIS A 238 -6.53 -23.06 -10.54
C HIS A 238 -5.49 -23.43 -9.49
N SER A 239 -4.66 -24.42 -9.80
CA SER A 239 -3.48 -24.72 -9.01
C SER A 239 -2.33 -23.79 -9.38
N VAL A 240 -1.59 -23.29 -8.39
CA VAL A 240 -0.45 -22.41 -8.60
C VAL A 240 0.84 -23.20 -8.37
N CYS A 241 1.62 -23.40 -9.43
CA CYS A 241 2.94 -23.99 -9.36
C CYS A 241 3.98 -22.89 -9.17
N ARG A 242 4.69 -22.91 -8.03
CA ARG A 242 5.73 -21.92 -7.73
C ARG A 242 7.02 -22.29 -8.45
N LEU A 243 7.52 -21.35 -9.25
CA LEU A 243 8.71 -21.51 -10.07
C LEU A 243 9.88 -20.77 -9.44
N ALA A 244 11.02 -21.46 -9.33
CA ALA A 244 12.24 -20.89 -8.81
C ALA A 244 12.81 -19.89 -9.81
N VAL A 245 13.35 -18.80 -9.30
CA VAL A 245 14.09 -17.79 -10.08
C VAL A 245 15.33 -17.51 -9.25
N HIS A 246 16.52 -17.72 -9.76
CA HIS A 246 17.77 -17.45 -9.05
C HIS A 246 18.90 -17.29 -10.07
N LEU A 247 19.95 -16.58 -9.66
CA LEU A 247 21.19 -16.50 -10.43
C LEU A 247 21.96 -17.84 -10.37
N PRO A 248 22.96 -18.05 -11.26
CA PRO A 248 23.85 -19.22 -11.17
C PRO A 248 24.45 -19.37 -9.77
N GLY A 249 24.36 -20.57 -9.19
CA GLY A 249 24.87 -20.87 -7.85
C GLY A 249 24.10 -20.24 -6.67
N LYS A 250 23.20 -19.28 -6.89
CA LYS A 250 22.50 -18.52 -5.81
C LYS A 250 21.11 -19.06 -5.48
N HIS A 251 20.89 -20.38 -5.56
CA HIS A 251 19.60 -20.97 -5.20
C HIS A 251 19.49 -21.15 -3.67
N SER A 252 18.30 -20.93 -3.13
CA SER A 252 18.06 -21.05 -1.68
C SER A 252 17.89 -22.52 -1.28
N ILE A 253 18.53 -22.91 -0.19
CA ILE A 253 18.47 -24.24 0.40
C ILE A 253 17.88 -24.12 1.81
N SER A 254 16.96 -25.01 2.16
CA SER A 254 16.48 -25.20 3.52
C SER A 254 17.00 -26.53 4.05
N PHE A 255 17.61 -26.51 5.23
CA PHE A 255 18.24 -27.66 5.85
C PHE A 255 17.99 -27.66 7.37
N ASN A 256 18.08 -28.84 7.98
CA ASN A 256 18.17 -28.95 9.43
C ASN A 256 19.61 -28.59 9.85
N PRO A 257 19.82 -27.65 10.80
CA PRO A 257 21.15 -27.32 11.32
C PRO A 257 22.00 -28.53 11.72
N ASP A 258 21.38 -29.63 12.16
CA ASP A 258 22.10 -30.85 12.57
C ASP A 258 22.67 -31.65 11.39
N ASN A 259 22.30 -31.32 10.15
CA ASN A 259 22.64 -32.12 8.97
C ASN A 259 22.95 -31.27 7.73
N ILE A 260 23.81 -30.26 7.91
CA ILE A 260 24.22 -29.32 6.86
C ILE A 260 24.92 -30.03 5.70
N ALA A 261 25.87 -30.92 6.01
CA ALA A 261 26.70 -31.58 4.99
C ALA A 261 25.87 -32.43 4.01
N ALA A 262 24.95 -33.26 4.52
CA ALA A 262 24.06 -34.05 3.67
C ALA A 262 23.09 -33.17 2.87
N ALA A 263 22.67 -32.04 3.43
CA ALA A 263 21.81 -31.09 2.74
C ALA A 263 22.54 -30.34 1.60
N CYS A 264 23.82 -30.00 1.77
CA CYS A 264 24.65 -29.46 0.70
C CYS A 264 24.82 -30.47 -0.44
N GLN A 265 25.26 -31.69 -0.12
CA GLN A 265 25.49 -32.74 -1.12
C GLN A 265 24.23 -33.06 -1.94
N LYS A 266 23.08 -33.20 -1.27
CA LYS A 266 21.79 -33.45 -1.94
C LYS A 266 21.33 -32.30 -2.84
N ASN A 267 21.78 -31.07 -2.61
CA ASN A 267 21.41 -29.92 -3.45
C ASN A 267 22.41 -29.65 -4.57
N GLU A 268 23.69 -29.99 -4.42
CA GLU A 268 24.65 -29.96 -5.52
C GLU A 268 24.21 -30.85 -6.68
N GLU A 269 23.63 -32.02 -6.37
CA GLU A 269 23.11 -32.96 -7.37
C GLU A 269 21.66 -32.68 -7.81
N GLY A 270 20.96 -31.80 -7.09
CA GLY A 270 19.51 -31.64 -7.20
C GLY A 270 19.08 -30.47 -8.11
N LEU A 271 18.32 -30.76 -9.17
CA LEU A 271 17.77 -29.69 -10.03
C LEU A 271 16.70 -28.85 -9.31
N THR A 272 16.70 -27.54 -9.55
CA THR A 272 15.58 -26.66 -9.20
C THR A 272 14.53 -26.70 -10.31
N THR A 273 13.36 -26.09 -10.10
CA THR A 273 12.38 -25.98 -11.20
C THR A 273 12.95 -25.23 -12.41
N LEU A 274 13.88 -24.30 -12.20
CA LEU A 274 14.55 -23.53 -13.26
C LEU A 274 15.61 -24.37 -13.98
N THR A 275 16.57 -24.96 -13.25
CA THR A 275 17.61 -25.78 -13.89
C THR A 275 17.05 -27.08 -14.45
N GLY A 276 15.97 -27.59 -13.87
CA GLY A 276 15.19 -28.68 -14.45
C GLY A 276 14.50 -28.28 -15.76
N TRP A 277 14.05 -27.03 -15.91
CA TRP A 277 13.47 -26.54 -17.17
C TRP A 277 14.53 -26.44 -18.27
N PHE A 278 15.74 -25.99 -17.94
CA PHE A 278 16.89 -26.05 -18.84
C PHE A 278 17.17 -27.46 -19.35
N HIS A 279 17.26 -28.43 -18.43
CA HIS A 279 17.46 -29.83 -18.79
C HIS A 279 16.29 -30.39 -19.63
N LEU A 280 15.06 -30.01 -19.30
CA LEU A 280 13.87 -30.41 -20.06
C LEU A 280 13.95 -29.90 -21.51
N ASN A 281 14.34 -28.65 -21.71
CA ASN A 281 14.45 -28.07 -23.05
C ASN A 281 15.52 -28.74 -23.90
N GLY A 282 16.62 -29.20 -23.30
CA GLY A 282 17.68 -29.93 -24.00
C GLY A 282 17.26 -31.31 -24.53
N ILE A 283 16.18 -31.89 -23.99
CA ILE A 283 15.64 -33.20 -24.42
C ILE A 283 14.28 -33.11 -25.12
N THR A 284 13.72 -31.91 -25.23
CA THR A 284 12.41 -31.66 -25.83
C THR A 284 12.58 -31.08 -27.23
N SER A 285 11.79 -31.52 -28.21
CA SER A 285 11.83 -30.95 -29.55
C SER A 285 11.46 -29.46 -29.54
N ALA A 286 12.03 -28.68 -30.46
CA ALA A 286 11.84 -27.21 -30.52
C ALA A 286 10.36 -26.79 -30.54
N GLU A 287 9.50 -27.56 -31.23
CA GLU A 287 8.05 -27.33 -31.32
C GLU A 287 7.32 -27.44 -29.96
N ASN A 288 7.90 -28.18 -29.01
CA ASN A 288 7.32 -28.45 -27.69
C ASN A 288 7.95 -27.60 -26.57
N GLN A 289 8.90 -26.72 -26.90
CA GLN A 289 9.50 -25.81 -25.94
C GLN A 289 8.53 -24.68 -25.59
N CYS A 290 8.23 -24.53 -24.30
CA CYS A 290 7.33 -23.50 -23.78
C CYS A 290 8.11 -22.48 -22.95
N LEU A 291 7.49 -21.33 -22.70
CA LEU A 291 8.02 -20.35 -21.76
C LEU A 291 8.12 -21.00 -20.38
N TYR A 292 9.10 -20.59 -19.58
CA TYR A 292 9.29 -21.14 -18.25
C TYR A 292 8.01 -21.03 -17.39
N ALA A 293 7.30 -19.91 -17.48
CA ALA A 293 6.03 -19.67 -16.80
C ALA A 293 4.89 -20.62 -17.23
N ASP A 294 4.94 -21.14 -18.46
CA ASP A 294 3.93 -22.02 -19.04
C ASP A 294 4.26 -23.51 -18.83
N THR A 295 5.49 -23.84 -18.45
CA THR A 295 5.93 -25.22 -18.15
C THR A 295 4.92 -26.00 -17.30
N PRO A 296 4.35 -25.45 -16.21
CA PRO A 296 3.39 -26.19 -15.38
C PRO A 296 2.09 -26.60 -16.07
N LYS A 297 1.74 -26.00 -17.22
CA LYS A 297 0.59 -26.39 -18.05
C LYS A 297 0.83 -27.72 -18.77
N HIS A 298 2.08 -27.99 -19.14
CA HIS A 298 2.46 -29.17 -19.94
C HIS A 298 3.22 -30.21 -19.12
N PHE A 299 3.84 -29.81 -18.00
CA PHE A 299 4.68 -30.66 -17.18
C PHE A 299 4.33 -30.53 -15.69
N VAL A 300 4.64 -31.56 -14.92
CA VAL A 300 4.51 -31.62 -13.45
C VAL A 300 5.90 -31.77 -12.87
N TRP A 301 6.20 -30.95 -11.85
CA TRP A 301 7.44 -31.08 -11.09
C TRP A 301 7.34 -32.23 -10.10
N ASP A 302 8.14 -33.28 -10.31
CA ASP A 302 8.33 -34.35 -9.34
C ASP A 302 9.30 -33.87 -8.26
N LYS A 303 8.80 -33.61 -7.06
CA LYS A 303 9.60 -33.11 -5.94
C LYS A 303 10.61 -34.14 -5.42
N GLN A 304 10.31 -35.43 -5.52
CA GLN A 304 11.19 -36.49 -5.03
C GLN A 304 12.33 -36.73 -6.03
N ALA A 305 11.99 -36.86 -7.31
CA ALA A 305 12.97 -37.07 -8.37
C ALA A 305 13.62 -35.76 -8.89
N ARG A 306 13.18 -34.60 -8.39
CA ARG A 306 13.61 -33.25 -8.80
C ARG A 306 13.68 -33.08 -10.31
N LYS A 307 12.59 -33.46 -11.00
CA LYS A 307 12.53 -33.39 -12.47
C LYS A 307 11.14 -33.07 -12.99
N TRP A 308 11.08 -32.48 -14.17
CA TRP A 308 9.84 -32.30 -14.91
C TRP A 308 9.41 -33.60 -15.57
N LYS A 309 8.12 -33.94 -15.47
CA LYS A 309 7.48 -35.06 -16.17
C LYS A 309 6.30 -34.54 -16.98
N ALA A 310 6.02 -35.14 -18.13
CA ALA A 310 4.85 -34.78 -18.93
C ALA A 310 3.57 -34.86 -18.09
N ARG A 311 2.75 -33.81 -18.15
CA ARG A 311 1.48 -33.74 -17.44
C ARG A 311 0.43 -34.53 -18.20
N GLN A 312 -0.30 -35.38 -17.49
CA GLN A 312 -1.37 -36.18 -18.08
C GLN A 312 -2.74 -35.51 -18.02
N ARG A 313 -3.00 -34.64 -17.01
CA ARG A 313 -4.31 -34.00 -16.77
C ARG A 313 -4.18 -32.63 -16.08
N GLY A 314 -5.19 -31.76 -16.27
CA GLY A 314 -5.36 -30.52 -15.51
C GLY A 314 -4.41 -29.38 -15.90
N GLY A 315 -3.86 -29.41 -17.11
CA GLY A 315 -2.93 -28.39 -17.60
C GLY A 315 -3.60 -27.03 -17.73
N GLU A 316 -4.82 -27.03 -18.24
CA GLU A 316 -5.70 -25.88 -18.41
C GLU A 316 -6.08 -25.17 -17.11
N LYS A 317 -5.90 -25.82 -15.95
CA LYS A 317 -6.16 -25.27 -14.60
C LYS A 317 -4.88 -25.12 -13.76
N THR A 318 -3.72 -25.02 -14.40
CA THR A 318 -2.45 -24.81 -13.71
C THR A 318 -1.77 -23.52 -14.17
N ILE A 319 -1.32 -22.72 -13.21
CA ILE A 319 -0.62 -21.45 -13.45
C ILE A 319 0.78 -21.55 -12.86
N GLY A 320 1.82 -21.31 -13.68
CA GLY A 320 3.18 -21.09 -13.21
C GLY A 320 3.35 -19.69 -12.66
N ARG A 321 3.88 -19.57 -11.44
CA ARG A 321 4.14 -18.29 -10.78
C ARG A 321 5.61 -18.18 -10.40
N MET A 322 6.31 -17.26 -11.07
CA MET A 322 7.62 -16.77 -10.64
C MET A 322 7.46 -15.71 -9.55
N TYR A 323 8.34 -15.72 -8.54
CA TYR A 323 8.35 -14.69 -7.50
C TYR A 323 8.64 -13.30 -8.08
N SER A 324 8.14 -12.27 -7.41
CA SER A 324 8.53 -10.89 -7.71
C SER A 324 9.98 -10.69 -7.29
N VAL A 325 10.76 -10.05 -8.14
CA VAL A 325 12.14 -9.64 -7.85
C VAL A 325 12.17 -8.13 -7.94
N SER A 326 12.84 -7.48 -6.98
CA SER A 326 12.96 -6.01 -6.95
C SER A 326 14.16 -5.60 -7.80
N ILE A 327 13.95 -4.70 -8.75
CA ILE A 327 15.03 -4.12 -9.57
C ILE A 327 16.06 -3.38 -8.69
N ALA A 328 15.60 -2.69 -7.64
CA ALA A 328 16.46 -1.85 -6.80
C ALA A 328 17.38 -2.63 -5.86
N SER A 329 17.03 -3.87 -5.49
CA SER A 329 17.80 -4.67 -4.54
C SER A 329 18.46 -5.91 -5.15
N ASP A 330 17.94 -6.42 -6.27
CA ASP A 330 18.46 -7.62 -6.94
C ASP A 330 18.30 -7.48 -8.48
N PRO A 331 19.01 -6.51 -9.11
CA PRO A 331 18.80 -6.10 -10.50
C PRO A 331 19.02 -7.25 -11.48
N GLU A 332 20.12 -7.99 -11.35
CA GLU A 332 20.44 -9.08 -12.30
C GLU A 332 19.41 -10.22 -12.26
N ARG A 333 18.91 -10.58 -11.08
CA ARG A 333 17.85 -11.58 -10.98
C ARG A 333 16.52 -11.07 -11.52
N TYR A 334 16.27 -9.76 -11.44
CA TYR A 334 15.11 -9.13 -12.06
C TYR A 334 15.18 -9.25 -13.59
N TYR A 335 16.31 -8.92 -14.20
CA TYR A 335 16.49 -9.06 -15.65
C TYR A 335 16.47 -10.52 -16.10
N LEU A 336 17.05 -11.45 -15.34
CA LEU A 336 16.91 -12.89 -15.58
C LEU A 336 15.44 -13.31 -15.60
N ARG A 337 14.64 -12.84 -14.63
CA ARG A 337 13.20 -13.12 -14.59
C ARG A 337 12.48 -12.54 -15.81
N LEU A 338 12.88 -11.34 -16.25
CA LEU A 338 12.31 -10.70 -17.43
C LEU A 338 12.58 -11.54 -18.69
N LEU A 339 13.81 -12.03 -18.86
CA LEU A 339 14.18 -12.92 -19.96
C LEU A 339 13.40 -14.24 -19.94
N LEU A 340 13.20 -14.85 -18.76
CA LEU A 340 12.40 -16.07 -18.60
C LEU A 340 10.92 -15.93 -19.02
N LEU A 341 10.41 -14.70 -19.12
CA LEU A 341 9.06 -14.42 -19.62
C LEU A 341 9.00 -14.32 -21.16
N HIS A 342 10.13 -14.18 -21.84
CA HIS A 342 10.20 -13.90 -23.27
C HIS A 342 10.97 -14.97 -24.06
N ILE A 343 11.93 -15.64 -23.44
CA ILE A 343 12.76 -16.69 -24.08
C ILE A 343 12.13 -18.07 -23.84
N LYS A 344 11.92 -18.80 -24.93
CA LYS A 344 11.57 -20.22 -24.92
C LYS A 344 12.82 -21.07 -25.17
N GLY A 345 12.83 -22.29 -24.65
CA GLY A 345 13.80 -23.29 -25.09
C GLY A 345 15.23 -23.14 -24.58
N ALA A 346 15.54 -22.14 -23.75
CA ALA A 346 16.88 -22.00 -23.19
C ALA A 346 17.30 -23.27 -22.43
N THR A 347 18.52 -23.76 -22.68
CA THR A 347 19.06 -24.98 -22.07
C THR A 347 20.12 -24.69 -21.00
N SER A 348 20.43 -23.41 -20.77
CA SER A 348 21.37 -22.96 -19.75
C SER A 348 21.13 -21.50 -19.37
N PHE A 349 21.84 -21.01 -18.35
CA PHE A 349 21.90 -19.58 -18.03
C PHE A 349 22.64 -18.76 -19.09
N GLU A 350 23.56 -19.38 -19.83
CA GLU A 350 24.31 -18.75 -20.92
C GLU A 350 23.42 -18.58 -22.14
N ASP A 351 22.62 -19.60 -22.48
CA ASP A 351 21.60 -19.54 -23.53
C ASP A 351 20.62 -18.39 -23.28
N LEU A 352 20.20 -18.17 -22.02
CA LEU A 352 19.32 -17.06 -21.66
C LEU A 352 19.95 -15.68 -21.92
N ARG A 353 21.28 -15.57 -21.92
CA ARG A 353 22.01 -14.34 -22.22
C ARG A 353 22.50 -14.28 -23.67
N THR A 354 22.21 -15.30 -24.47
CA THR A 354 22.63 -15.36 -25.87
C THR A 354 21.53 -14.80 -26.75
N ILE A 355 21.71 -13.58 -27.24
CA ILE A 355 20.75 -12.89 -28.11
C ILE A 355 21.39 -12.69 -29.48
N ASP A 356 20.71 -13.15 -30.54
CA ASP A 356 21.21 -13.13 -31.92
C ASP A 356 22.61 -13.74 -32.10
N GLY A 357 22.90 -14.80 -31.35
CA GLY A 357 24.18 -15.51 -31.40
C GLY A 357 25.33 -14.86 -30.62
N ILE A 358 25.07 -13.74 -29.92
CA ILE A 358 26.05 -13.05 -29.09
C ILE A 358 25.73 -13.29 -27.61
N ILE A 359 26.73 -13.79 -26.87
CA ILE A 359 26.62 -14.02 -25.43
C ILE A 359 26.87 -12.68 -24.71
N CYS A 360 25.83 -12.14 -24.08
CA CYS A 360 25.92 -10.94 -23.26
C CYS A 360 26.58 -11.22 -21.90
N GLU A 361 27.29 -10.24 -21.35
CA GLU A 361 27.96 -10.37 -20.05
C GLU A 361 26.97 -10.41 -18.89
N THR A 362 25.85 -9.70 -19.01
CA THR A 362 24.83 -9.59 -17.95
C THR A 362 23.44 -9.94 -18.46
N PHE A 363 22.53 -10.29 -17.54
CA PHE A 363 21.13 -10.47 -17.91
C PHE A 363 20.47 -9.13 -18.28
N ARG A 364 20.94 -8.01 -17.71
CA ARG A 364 20.53 -6.65 -18.12
C ARG A 364 20.82 -6.41 -19.59
N GLU A 365 22.05 -6.62 -20.03
CA GLU A 365 22.47 -6.39 -21.41
C GLU A 365 21.68 -7.26 -22.40
N ALA A 366 21.44 -8.53 -22.05
CA ALA A 366 20.60 -9.40 -22.86
C ALA A 366 19.15 -8.88 -22.97
N ALA A 367 18.57 -8.39 -21.87
CA ALA A 367 17.21 -7.84 -21.87
C ALA A 367 17.13 -6.53 -22.68
N GLU A 368 18.15 -5.70 -22.62
CA GLU A 368 18.29 -4.48 -23.41
C GLU A 368 18.38 -4.79 -24.90
N ARG A 369 19.23 -5.76 -25.29
CA ARG A 369 19.38 -6.20 -26.68
C ARG A 369 18.11 -6.80 -27.26
N MET A 370 17.30 -7.47 -26.43
CA MET A 370 15.95 -7.93 -26.81
C MET A 370 14.90 -6.80 -26.90
N GLY A 371 15.26 -5.55 -26.58
CA GLY A 371 14.33 -4.42 -26.57
C GLY A 371 13.27 -4.49 -25.47
N LEU A 372 13.55 -5.20 -24.35
CA LEU A 372 12.60 -5.39 -23.26
C LEU A 372 12.65 -4.27 -22.22
N LEU A 373 13.62 -3.37 -22.30
CA LEU A 373 13.76 -2.21 -21.43
C LEU A 373 13.13 -0.98 -22.10
N ALA A 374 12.44 -0.16 -21.32
CA ALA A 374 11.86 1.08 -21.84
C ALA A 374 12.97 2.05 -22.26
N ASN A 375 12.82 2.64 -23.44
CA ASN A 375 13.73 3.65 -23.98
C ASN A 375 13.70 4.92 -23.11
N ASP A 376 14.85 5.59 -22.98
CA ASP A 376 15.08 6.82 -22.21
C ASP A 376 14.13 7.97 -22.59
N ALA A 377 13.52 7.89 -23.77
CA ALA A 377 12.51 8.81 -24.27
C ALA A 377 11.39 9.12 -23.26
N THR A 378 11.02 8.19 -22.37
CA THR A 378 9.96 8.47 -21.39
C THR A 378 10.40 9.49 -20.34
N TRP A 379 11.61 9.34 -19.80
CA TRP A 379 12.15 10.26 -18.79
C TRP A 379 12.57 11.57 -19.42
N ASP A 380 13.13 11.48 -20.63
CA ASP A 380 13.47 12.62 -21.44
C ASP A 380 12.25 13.48 -21.75
N ASN A 381 11.17 12.90 -22.30
CA ASN A 381 9.92 13.63 -22.56
C ASN A 381 9.29 14.18 -21.27
N THR A 382 9.38 13.45 -20.16
CA THR A 382 8.83 13.91 -18.87
C THR A 382 9.55 15.15 -18.36
N LEU A 383 10.88 15.19 -18.42
CA LEU A 383 11.66 16.36 -18.02
C LEU A 383 11.53 17.49 -19.04
N ALA A 384 11.52 17.20 -20.34
CA ALA A 384 11.27 18.19 -21.39
C ALA A 384 9.92 18.90 -21.21
N ASP A 385 8.84 18.16 -20.90
CA ASP A 385 7.53 18.73 -20.63
C ASP A 385 7.51 19.53 -19.32
N ALA A 386 8.18 19.02 -18.27
CA ALA A 386 8.21 19.69 -16.97
C ALA A 386 8.95 21.03 -17.03
N VAL A 387 10.04 21.13 -17.81
CA VAL A 387 10.82 22.36 -18.01
C VAL A 387 9.95 23.51 -18.55
N LEU A 388 8.91 23.22 -19.34
CA LEU A 388 8.03 24.25 -19.90
C LEU A 388 7.09 24.89 -18.87
N SER A 389 6.88 24.27 -17.70
CA SER A 389 5.78 24.66 -16.80
C SER A 389 6.11 24.62 -15.30
N SER A 390 7.25 24.05 -14.90
CA SER A 390 7.62 23.84 -13.49
C SER A 390 8.77 24.75 -13.05
N MET A 391 8.78 25.13 -11.77
CA MET A 391 9.88 25.89 -11.18
C MET A 391 11.10 24.99 -10.93
N PRO A 392 12.35 25.52 -10.94
CA PRO A 392 13.57 24.73 -10.75
C PRO A 392 13.57 23.82 -9.51
N THR A 393 13.03 24.28 -8.37
CA THR A 393 12.87 23.45 -7.17
C THR A 393 11.97 22.23 -7.40
N GLN A 394 10.87 22.39 -8.15
CA GLN A 394 9.98 21.30 -8.50
C GLN A 394 10.63 20.34 -9.49
N LEU A 395 11.46 20.85 -10.41
CA LEU A 395 12.25 20.05 -11.34
C LEU A 395 13.30 19.20 -10.59
N ARG A 396 13.98 19.76 -9.58
CA ARG A 396 14.93 19.01 -8.72
C ARG A 396 14.24 17.88 -7.95
N GLN A 397 13.05 18.15 -7.39
CA GLN A 397 12.24 17.11 -6.75
C GLN A 397 11.79 16.03 -7.75
N LEU A 398 11.28 16.41 -8.91
CA LEU A 398 10.86 15.48 -9.96
C LEU A 398 12.04 14.60 -10.42
N PHE A 399 13.22 15.19 -10.62
CA PHE A 399 14.43 14.48 -11.00
C PHE A 399 14.83 13.43 -9.93
N ALA A 400 14.81 13.79 -8.65
CA ALA A 400 15.08 12.85 -7.56
C ALA A 400 14.05 11.70 -7.50
N ILE A 401 12.76 11.99 -7.74
CA ILE A 401 11.69 11.00 -7.81
C ILE A 401 11.86 10.06 -9.01
N ILE A 402 12.26 10.58 -10.17
CA ILE A 402 12.61 9.77 -11.35
C ILE A 402 13.76 8.82 -11.02
N CYS A 403 14.80 9.29 -10.33
CA CYS A 403 15.91 8.44 -9.89
C CYS A 403 15.42 7.31 -8.97
N VAL A 404 14.64 7.63 -7.93
CA VAL A 404 14.18 6.66 -6.93
C VAL A 404 13.18 5.65 -7.49
N PHE A 405 12.21 6.09 -8.30
CA PHE A 405 11.06 5.27 -8.70
C PHE A 405 11.06 4.88 -10.18
N GLY A 406 11.68 5.71 -11.04
CA GLY A 406 11.80 5.45 -12.48
C GLY A 406 12.95 4.52 -12.82
N SER A 407 14.01 4.50 -12.00
CA SER A 407 15.25 3.74 -12.25
C SER A 407 15.76 3.91 -13.69
N PRO A 408 16.07 5.14 -14.14
CA PRO A 408 16.57 5.37 -15.50
C PRO A 408 17.87 4.60 -15.71
N PRO A 409 18.08 3.98 -16.88
CA PRO A 409 19.32 3.24 -17.14
C PRO A 409 20.55 4.15 -17.23
N ASN A 410 20.40 5.42 -17.63
CA ASN A 410 21.45 6.43 -17.86
C ASN A 410 21.13 7.77 -17.15
N VAL A 411 21.27 7.82 -15.82
CA VAL A 411 20.92 9.02 -15.01
C VAL A 411 21.89 10.18 -15.23
N ASP A 412 23.16 9.87 -15.48
CA ASP A 412 24.24 10.81 -15.81
C ASP A 412 23.94 11.63 -17.07
N GLN A 413 23.53 10.96 -18.15
CA GLN A 413 23.16 11.64 -19.40
C GLN A 413 21.92 12.53 -19.23
N LEU A 414 20.97 12.08 -18.40
CA LEU A 414 19.77 12.84 -18.08
C LEU A 414 20.11 14.10 -17.25
N TRP A 415 21.01 13.98 -16.28
CA TRP A 415 21.54 15.11 -15.53
C TRP A 415 22.21 16.13 -16.46
N ASP A 416 23.16 15.69 -17.29
CA ASP A 416 23.91 16.60 -18.17
C ASP A 416 23.00 17.36 -19.15
N LYS A 417 21.92 16.71 -19.60
CA LYS A 417 20.94 17.34 -20.49
C LYS A 417 20.08 18.41 -19.82
N TYR A 418 19.70 18.23 -18.55
CA TYR A 418 18.70 19.08 -17.88
C TYR A 418 19.27 19.96 -16.76
N LYS A 419 20.55 19.82 -16.38
CA LYS A 419 21.16 20.52 -15.25
C LYS A 419 20.97 22.03 -15.27
N GLU A 420 21.04 22.67 -16.44
CA GLU A 420 20.88 24.13 -16.57
C GLU A 420 19.50 24.61 -16.09
N TYR A 421 18.45 23.83 -16.35
CA TYR A 421 17.09 24.11 -15.87
C TYR A 421 16.93 23.77 -14.39
N LEU A 422 17.70 22.79 -13.89
CA LEU A 422 17.65 22.35 -12.50
C LEU A 422 18.32 23.35 -11.54
N TYR A 423 19.28 24.17 -11.98
CA TYR A 423 19.91 25.20 -11.14
C TYR A 423 19.60 26.65 -11.58
N GLU A 424 18.66 26.84 -12.52
CA GLU A 424 18.35 28.14 -13.11
C GLU A 424 18.04 29.22 -12.06
N ASP A 425 17.31 28.86 -11.01
CA ASP A 425 17.02 29.75 -9.87
C ASP A 425 18.30 30.22 -9.18
N TYR A 426 19.24 29.32 -8.89
CA TYR A 426 20.52 29.70 -8.27
C TYR A 426 21.37 30.59 -9.17
N SER A 427 21.40 30.32 -10.48
CA SER A 427 22.12 31.15 -11.45
C SER A 427 21.54 32.56 -11.52
N ARG A 428 20.21 32.70 -11.51
CA ARG A 428 19.50 34.00 -11.54
C ARG A 428 19.68 34.81 -10.26
N HIS A 429 19.61 34.19 -9.09
CA HIS A 429 19.72 34.92 -7.81
C HIS A 429 21.11 35.52 -7.59
N ALA A 430 22.15 34.91 -8.15
CA ALA A 430 23.52 35.35 -7.95
C ALA A 430 24.10 36.15 -9.15
N ASN A 431 23.39 36.25 -10.28
CA ASN A 431 23.90 36.82 -11.55
C ASN A 431 25.08 36.04 -12.16
N HIS A 432 25.07 34.69 -12.07
CA HIS A 432 26.13 33.84 -12.59
C HIS A 432 25.83 33.35 -14.02
N ASN A 433 26.86 33.21 -14.87
CA ASN A 433 26.77 32.65 -16.22
C ASN A 433 26.48 31.12 -16.22
N SER A 434 26.23 30.56 -17.41
CA SER A 434 25.76 29.18 -17.64
C SER A 434 26.68 28.03 -17.19
N GLU A 435 27.88 28.30 -16.64
CA GLU A 435 28.80 27.28 -16.12
C GLU A 435 29.23 27.62 -14.69
N CYS A 436 28.30 27.53 -13.75
CA CYS A 436 28.57 27.78 -12.34
C CYS A 436 28.62 26.47 -11.55
N GLU A 437 29.82 25.99 -11.23
CA GLU A 437 30.03 24.80 -10.41
C GLU A 437 29.35 24.91 -9.03
N GLN A 438 29.26 26.12 -8.48
CA GLN A 438 28.55 26.38 -7.23
C GLN A 438 27.03 26.18 -7.36
N CYS A 439 26.43 26.56 -8.49
CA CYS A 439 25.00 26.35 -8.76
C CYS A 439 24.67 24.87 -9.01
N GLU A 440 25.54 24.15 -9.74
CA GLU A 440 25.41 22.69 -9.90
C GLU A 440 25.48 21.98 -8.54
N ASN A 441 26.41 22.37 -7.69
CA ASN A 441 26.58 21.81 -6.34
C ASN A 441 25.36 22.09 -5.43
N LEU A 442 24.75 23.28 -5.55
CA LEU A 442 23.50 23.60 -4.84
C LEU A 442 22.33 22.75 -5.33
N ALA A 443 22.18 22.56 -6.64
CA ALA A 443 21.13 21.71 -7.18
C ALA A 443 21.31 20.23 -6.82
N LEU A 444 22.54 19.71 -6.88
CA LEU A 444 22.86 18.34 -6.44
C LEU A 444 22.62 18.14 -4.95
N ARG A 445 22.82 19.17 -4.13
CA ARG A 445 22.50 19.15 -2.69
C ARG A 445 21.01 18.98 -2.44
N ASP A 446 20.15 19.79 -3.09
CA ASP A 446 18.70 19.68 -2.96
C ASP A 446 18.17 18.30 -3.42
N ILE A 447 18.77 17.78 -4.50
CA ILE A 447 18.47 16.43 -4.99
C ILE A 447 18.90 15.38 -3.96
N GLN A 448 20.13 15.49 -3.42
CA GLN A 448 20.65 14.61 -2.38
C GLN A 448 19.73 14.59 -1.14
N ASP A 449 19.24 15.74 -0.69
CA ASP A 449 18.34 15.83 0.47
C ASP A 449 17.04 15.06 0.21
N THR A 450 16.49 15.15 -0.99
CA THR A 450 15.31 14.37 -1.40
C THR A 450 15.64 12.87 -1.46
N LEU A 451 16.79 12.48 -2.00
CA LEU A 451 17.21 11.07 -2.10
C LEU A 451 17.43 10.43 -0.72
N ILE A 452 17.96 11.16 0.25
CA ILE A 452 18.20 10.67 1.62
C ILE A 452 16.88 10.26 2.29
N THR A 453 15.77 10.96 2.02
CA THR A 453 14.44 10.56 2.54
C THR A 453 14.02 9.15 2.08
N HIS A 454 14.60 8.67 0.97
CA HIS A 454 14.41 7.34 0.41
C HIS A 454 15.58 6.39 0.68
N ARG A 455 16.51 6.76 1.59
CA ARG A 455 17.73 6.00 1.92
C ARG A 455 18.64 5.75 0.70
N LYS A 456 18.72 6.75 -0.18
CA LYS A 456 19.57 6.76 -1.37
C LYS A 456 20.48 7.99 -1.37
N GLN A 457 21.54 7.95 -2.16
CA GLN A 457 22.49 9.05 -2.37
C GLN A 457 22.73 9.29 -3.85
N CYS A 458 23.24 10.46 -4.22
CA CYS A 458 23.62 10.81 -5.60
C CYS A 458 24.58 9.76 -6.21
N GLU A 459 25.52 9.25 -5.41
CA GLU A 459 26.47 8.20 -5.82
C GLU A 459 25.77 6.89 -6.26
N ASP A 460 24.63 6.55 -5.66
CA ASP A 460 23.86 5.34 -6.03
C ASP A 460 23.35 5.39 -7.49
N PHE A 461 23.33 6.58 -8.09
CA PHE A 461 22.86 6.84 -9.45
C PHE A 461 23.97 7.35 -10.38
N GLY A 462 25.23 7.31 -9.95
CA GLY A 462 26.37 7.78 -10.75
C GLY A 462 26.50 9.31 -10.85
N LEU A 463 25.81 10.07 -9.98
CA LEU A 463 25.91 11.52 -9.91
C LEU A 463 27.06 11.97 -9.00
N ARG A 464 27.54 13.20 -9.20
CA ARG A 464 28.56 13.81 -8.33
C ARG A 464 28.02 14.05 -6.92
N THR A 465 28.82 13.74 -5.91
CA THR A 465 28.50 14.03 -4.51
C THR A 465 28.73 15.52 -4.22
N PRO A 466 27.71 16.25 -3.73
CA PRO A 466 27.87 17.66 -3.44
C PRO A 466 28.87 17.88 -2.28
N PRO A 467 29.72 18.92 -2.31
CA PRO A 467 30.67 19.24 -1.25
C PRO A 467 29.98 19.40 0.13
N ALA A 468 30.60 18.85 1.18
CA ALA A 468 30.05 18.89 2.55
C ALA A 468 29.95 20.30 3.16
N ASN A 469 30.73 21.27 2.65
CA ASN A 469 30.93 22.60 3.25
C ASN A 469 30.12 23.73 2.58
N ILE A 470 29.06 23.43 1.82
CA ILE A 470 28.21 24.49 1.24
C ILE A 470 27.34 25.09 2.37
N PRO A 471 27.47 26.39 2.70
CA PRO A 471 26.70 27.01 3.78
C PRO A 471 25.20 26.84 3.56
N CYS A 472 24.47 26.49 4.62
CA CYS A 472 23.02 26.37 4.59
C CYS A 472 22.41 27.78 4.57
N ASN A 473 21.53 28.08 3.63
CA ASN A 473 20.81 29.35 3.67
C ASN A 473 19.80 29.27 4.82
N VAL A 474 19.79 30.26 5.72
CA VAL A 474 18.84 30.32 6.85
C VAL A 474 17.39 30.37 6.36
N GLU A 475 17.19 30.86 5.13
CA GLU A 475 15.91 30.86 4.39
C GLU A 475 15.40 29.44 4.04
N ASP A 476 16.22 28.40 4.14
CA ASP A 476 15.81 27.01 3.86
C ASP A 476 14.97 26.38 5.00
N TYR A 477 14.92 26.99 6.21
CA TYR A 477 14.25 26.41 7.38
C TYR A 477 12.86 27.01 7.70
N PHE A 478 12.72 28.33 7.60
CA PHE A 478 11.46 29.05 7.85
C PHE A 478 11.53 30.47 7.27
N ASP A 479 10.37 31.02 6.89
CA ASP A 479 10.22 32.42 6.51
C ASP A 479 10.14 33.27 7.77
N ALA A 480 11.23 33.97 8.12
CA ALA A 480 11.32 34.76 9.34
C ALA A 480 10.30 35.90 9.40
N ILE A 481 9.97 36.53 8.27
CA ILE A 481 9.01 37.63 8.20
C ILE A 481 7.60 37.10 8.47
N ALA A 482 7.25 35.96 7.87
CA ALA A 482 5.97 35.31 8.12
C ALA A 482 5.82 34.80 9.57
N GLU A 483 6.89 34.28 10.17
CA GLU A 483 6.92 33.81 11.56
C GLU A 483 6.81 34.97 12.57
N GLU A 484 7.42 36.13 12.28
CA GLU A 484 7.29 37.34 13.09
C GLU A 484 5.83 37.83 13.17
N GLU A 485 5.17 37.94 12.02
CA GLU A 485 3.75 38.34 11.95
C GLU A 485 2.82 37.35 12.67
N LEU A 486 3.09 36.04 12.53
CA LEU A 486 2.32 34.98 13.17
C LEU A 486 2.53 35.00 14.69
N GLY A 487 3.78 35.13 15.14
CA GLY A 487 4.15 35.23 16.54
C GLY A 487 3.46 36.40 17.23
N ALA A 488 3.49 37.59 16.61
CA ALA A 488 2.84 38.79 17.15
C ALA A 488 1.32 38.57 17.39
N LYS A 489 0.61 38.02 16.40
CA LYS A 489 -0.83 37.70 16.51
C LYS A 489 -1.12 36.67 17.60
N MET A 490 -0.27 35.65 17.73
CA MET A 490 -0.46 34.59 18.72
C MET A 490 -0.23 35.09 20.15
N VAL A 491 0.75 35.97 20.36
CA VAL A 491 1.04 36.57 21.69
C VAL A 491 -0.16 37.34 22.24
N GLU A 492 -0.89 38.08 21.40
CA GLU A 492 -2.08 38.84 21.81
C GLU A 492 -3.22 37.95 22.33
N SER A 493 -3.28 36.71 21.86
CA SER A 493 -4.34 35.75 22.20
C SER A 493 -4.01 34.83 23.39
N LEU A 494 -2.83 35.01 24.01
CA LEU A 494 -2.43 34.20 25.16
C LEU A 494 -3.28 34.52 26.40
N ASN A 495 -3.69 33.50 27.12
CA ASN A 495 -4.32 33.70 28.42
C ASN A 495 -3.29 34.15 29.48
N ARG A 496 -3.75 34.68 30.62
CA ARG A 496 -2.89 35.25 31.66
C ARG A 496 -1.77 34.30 32.14
N ALA A 497 -2.05 33.01 32.29
CA ALA A 497 -1.06 32.03 32.74
C ALA A 497 -0.05 31.70 31.64
N GLN A 498 -0.51 31.53 30.40
CA GLN A 498 0.35 31.32 29.24
C GLN A 498 1.26 32.52 28.98
N LYS A 499 0.74 33.74 29.10
CA LYS A 499 1.50 34.98 28.92
C LYS A 499 2.59 35.13 29.98
N ALA A 500 2.27 34.84 31.25
CA ALA A 500 3.27 34.83 32.33
C ALA A 500 4.41 33.83 32.06
N SER A 501 4.08 32.61 31.61
CA SER A 501 5.10 31.63 31.23
C SER A 501 5.89 32.04 29.98
N PHE A 502 5.22 32.62 28.98
CA PHE A 502 5.85 33.11 27.76
C PHE A 502 6.89 34.19 28.07
N ASP A 503 6.50 35.21 28.83
CA ASP A 503 7.37 36.33 29.20
C ASP A 503 8.56 35.84 30.04
N GLN A 504 8.31 34.98 31.04
CA GLN A 504 9.36 34.40 31.86
C GLN A 504 10.42 33.63 31.05
N ILE A 505 10.00 32.89 30.02
CA ILE A 505 10.94 32.13 29.20
C ILE A 505 11.71 33.04 28.25
N LEU A 506 11.07 34.03 27.62
CA LEU A 506 11.78 35.01 26.77
C LEU A 506 12.77 35.87 27.56
N ASP A 507 12.39 36.33 28.75
CA ASP A 507 13.28 37.10 29.62
C ASP A 507 14.52 36.28 30.01
N ALA A 508 14.33 34.99 30.31
CA ALA A 508 15.43 34.08 30.62
C ALA A 508 16.30 33.74 29.39
N MET A 509 15.74 33.75 28.18
CA MET A 509 16.52 33.61 26.94
C MET A 509 17.40 34.82 26.70
N ALA A 510 16.93 36.03 27.03
CA ALA A 510 17.65 37.28 26.87
C ALA A 510 18.73 37.53 27.95
N ASP A 511 18.61 36.91 29.13
CA ASP A 511 19.58 37.06 30.23
C ASP A 511 20.75 36.07 30.12
N GLU A 512 21.90 36.59 29.67
CA GLU A 512 23.12 35.80 29.50
C GLU A 512 23.74 35.32 30.83
N THR A 513 23.34 35.89 31.98
CA THR A 513 23.94 35.62 33.30
C THR A 513 23.34 34.43 34.04
N LEU A 514 22.20 33.90 33.58
CA LEU A 514 21.54 32.74 34.19
C LEU A 514 22.31 31.44 33.93
N GLN A 515 22.66 30.72 35.01
CA GLN A 515 23.36 29.42 34.95
C GLN A 515 22.49 28.27 34.42
N SER A 516 21.16 28.37 34.48
CA SER A 516 20.24 27.36 33.94
C SER A 516 19.00 28.04 33.35
N ARG A 517 18.66 27.65 32.12
CA ARG A 517 17.52 28.16 31.34
C ARG A 517 16.56 27.04 30.93
N CYS A 518 16.54 25.94 31.68
CA CYS A 518 15.66 24.82 31.43
C CYS A 518 14.31 25.03 32.11
N PHE A 519 13.23 24.96 31.33
CA PHE A 519 11.86 25.16 31.79
C PHE A 519 11.02 23.92 31.54
N PHE A 520 10.22 23.53 32.54
CA PHE A 520 9.21 22.49 32.40
C PHE A 520 7.82 23.11 32.52
N LEU A 521 7.04 23.02 31.43
CA LEU A 521 5.68 23.53 31.37
C LEU A 521 4.68 22.45 31.74
N ASP A 522 4.16 22.50 32.96
CA ASP A 522 3.11 21.61 33.44
C ASP A 522 1.71 22.21 33.26
N GLY A 523 0.76 21.38 32.87
CA GLY A 523 -0.64 21.76 32.81
C GLY A 523 -1.55 20.61 32.36
N PRO A 524 -2.82 20.62 32.76
CA PRO A 524 -3.77 19.56 32.41
C PRO A 524 -4.05 19.48 30.89
N GLY A 525 -4.63 18.37 30.43
CA GLY A 525 -5.06 18.23 29.03
C GLY A 525 -6.03 19.34 28.63
N GLY A 526 -5.81 19.95 27.45
CA GLY A 526 -6.64 21.05 26.96
C GLY A 526 -6.26 22.45 27.48
N SER A 527 -5.22 22.60 28.31
CA SER A 527 -4.77 23.91 28.81
C SER A 527 -4.03 24.80 27.78
N GLY A 528 -3.92 24.35 26.53
CA GLY A 528 -3.29 25.11 25.45
C GLY A 528 -1.74 25.11 25.45
N LYS A 529 -1.08 24.13 26.07
CA LYS A 529 0.41 24.01 26.06
C LYS A 529 1.00 24.04 24.65
N THR A 530 0.41 23.28 23.72
CA THR A 530 0.83 23.27 22.31
C THR A 530 0.70 24.64 21.67
N TYR A 531 -0.32 25.41 22.04
CA TYR A 531 -0.50 26.78 21.54
C TYR A 531 0.63 27.69 22.04
N LEU A 532 0.99 27.57 23.33
CA LEU A 532 2.13 28.28 23.91
C LEU A 532 3.47 27.90 23.23
N TYR A 533 3.73 26.61 23.00
CA TYR A 533 4.94 26.16 22.28
C TYR A 533 5.02 26.72 20.86
N ARG A 534 3.89 26.74 20.13
CA ARG A 534 3.84 27.35 18.78
C ARG A 534 4.09 28.86 18.83
N THR A 535 3.57 29.53 19.84
CA THR A 535 3.78 30.98 20.02
C THR A 535 5.25 31.29 20.28
N LEU A 536 5.90 30.54 21.19
CA LEU A 536 7.34 30.67 21.45
C LEU A 536 8.19 30.38 20.21
N LEU A 537 7.85 29.31 19.49
CA LEU A 537 8.54 28.92 18.27
C LEU A 537 8.51 30.01 17.19
N SER A 538 7.32 30.55 16.90
CA SER A 538 7.15 31.59 15.89
C SER A 538 7.82 32.91 16.31
N THR A 539 7.74 33.29 17.60
CA THR A 539 8.41 34.51 18.10
C THR A 539 9.94 34.43 17.98
N VAL A 540 10.55 33.30 18.36
CA VAL A 540 12.02 33.14 18.28
C VAL A 540 12.49 33.09 16.82
N ARG A 541 11.73 32.38 15.96
CA ARG A 541 12.03 32.34 14.52
C ARG A 541 11.87 33.70 13.83
N GLY A 542 10.89 34.50 14.24
CA GLY A 542 10.73 35.87 13.77
C GLY A 542 11.91 36.78 14.09
N GLN A 543 12.73 36.43 15.09
CA GLN A 543 13.96 37.15 15.44
C GLN A 543 15.19 36.64 14.66
N TYR A 544 14.99 35.84 13.61
CA TYR A 544 16.04 35.16 12.83
C TYR A 544 16.87 34.17 13.67
N GLU A 545 16.33 33.71 14.80
CA GLU A 545 17.00 32.73 15.66
C GLU A 545 16.57 31.30 15.37
N ILE A 546 17.51 30.36 15.57
CA ILE A 546 17.26 28.93 15.36
C ILE A 546 16.54 28.35 16.58
N ALA A 547 15.29 27.95 16.38
CA ALA A 547 14.49 27.19 17.35
C ALA A 547 14.13 25.80 16.79
N LEU A 548 14.48 24.76 17.54
CA LEU A 548 14.31 23.35 17.14
C LEU A 548 13.14 22.70 17.90
N PRO A 549 11.98 22.49 17.24
CA PRO A 549 10.85 21.81 17.86
C PRO A 549 11.06 20.29 17.85
N VAL A 550 11.08 19.69 19.03
CA VAL A 550 11.28 18.24 19.20
C VAL A 550 10.17 17.61 20.03
N ALA A 551 9.77 16.38 19.68
CA ALA A 551 8.72 15.67 20.41
C ALA A 551 9.00 14.18 20.58
N SER A 552 8.29 13.54 21.52
CA SER A 552 8.43 12.09 21.77
C SER A 552 7.84 11.22 20.66
N THR A 553 6.81 11.70 19.97
CA THR A 553 6.10 10.95 18.93
C THR A 553 5.96 11.77 17.65
N GLY A 554 5.88 11.09 16.50
CA GLY A 554 5.72 11.77 15.20
C GLY A 554 4.42 12.58 15.10
N ILE A 555 3.35 12.15 15.77
CA ILE A 555 2.07 12.89 15.81
C ILE A 555 2.26 14.22 16.58
N ALA A 556 2.97 14.20 17.70
CA ALA A 556 3.25 15.40 18.47
C ALA A 556 4.23 16.34 17.75
N ALA A 557 5.23 15.79 17.05
CA ALA A 557 6.17 16.56 16.22
C ALA A 557 5.45 17.32 15.11
N ASN A 558 4.49 16.68 14.42
CA ASN A 558 3.70 17.30 13.35
C ASN A 558 2.83 18.49 13.81
N LEU A 559 2.59 18.66 15.11
CA LEU A 559 1.84 19.82 15.63
C LEU A 559 2.69 21.10 15.68
N LEU A 560 4.02 20.97 15.53
CA LEU A 560 4.97 22.08 15.51
C LEU A 560 5.57 22.18 14.10
N GLN A 561 5.65 23.40 13.55
CA GLN A 561 6.16 23.63 12.21
C GLN A 561 7.66 23.29 12.15
N GLY A 562 8.04 22.34 11.28
CA GLY A 562 9.41 21.80 11.23
C GLY A 562 9.74 20.83 12.37
N GLY A 563 8.74 20.32 13.10
CA GLY A 563 8.93 19.39 14.22
C GLY A 563 9.48 18.03 13.82
N ARG A 564 10.44 17.52 14.61
CA ARG A 564 10.96 16.15 14.48
C ARG A 564 10.86 15.38 15.79
N THR A 565 10.92 14.06 15.72
CA THR A 565 11.01 13.23 16.93
C THR A 565 12.42 13.28 17.53
N TYR A 566 12.59 13.10 18.84
CA TYR A 566 13.93 13.05 19.49
C TYR A 566 14.89 12.08 18.78
N HIS A 567 14.41 10.87 18.45
CA HIS A 567 15.20 9.85 17.76
C HIS A 567 15.69 10.28 16.38
N SER A 568 14.90 11.10 15.68
CA SER A 568 15.24 11.61 14.34
C SER A 568 16.09 12.87 14.41
N GLN A 569 15.85 13.76 15.38
CA GLN A 569 16.60 15.01 15.51
C GLN A 569 18.02 14.76 16.02
N PHE A 570 18.17 13.82 16.97
CA PHE A 570 19.42 13.53 17.63
C PHE A 570 20.05 12.20 17.20
N GLU A 571 19.53 11.59 16.13
CA GLU A 571 19.97 10.28 15.60
C GLU A 571 20.12 9.19 16.66
N LEU A 572 19.22 9.18 17.64
CA LEU A 572 19.23 8.20 18.72
C LEU A 572 18.69 6.85 18.20
N PRO A 573 19.36 5.73 18.49
CA PRO A 573 18.84 4.41 18.15
C PRO A 573 17.50 4.18 18.86
N LEU A 574 16.54 3.60 18.14
CA LEU A 574 15.18 3.32 18.67
C LEU A 574 15.18 2.27 19.79
N ASN A 575 16.20 1.40 19.80
CA ASN A 575 16.45 0.45 20.88
C ASN A 575 17.66 0.97 21.66
N LEU A 576 17.42 1.46 22.87
CA LEU A 576 18.47 1.96 23.77
C LEU A 576 18.94 0.83 24.68
N ASP A 577 20.25 0.68 24.80
CA ASP A 577 20.96 -0.11 25.80
C ASP A 577 21.99 0.76 26.54
N GLU A 578 22.65 0.22 27.57
CA GLU A 578 23.62 0.93 28.40
C GLU A 578 24.87 1.42 27.61
N SER A 579 25.08 0.92 26.39
CA SER A 579 26.17 1.30 25.49
C SER A 579 25.73 2.20 24.32
N SER A 580 24.44 2.54 24.26
CA SER A 580 23.88 3.25 23.13
C SER A 580 24.33 4.70 23.10
N THR A 581 25.00 5.08 22.02
CA THR A 581 25.37 6.46 21.72
C THR A 581 24.56 6.99 20.54
N SER A 582 24.47 8.31 20.42
CA SER A 582 23.92 8.94 19.20
C SER A 582 24.76 8.51 17.99
N ASN A 583 24.10 8.24 16.87
CA ASN A 583 24.79 7.99 15.59
C ASN A 583 25.24 9.28 14.88
N MET A 584 24.90 10.44 15.48
CA MET A 584 25.23 11.75 14.96
C MET A 584 26.75 11.96 14.94
N ARG A 585 27.28 12.17 13.75
CA ARG A 585 28.70 12.52 13.58
C ARG A 585 28.90 13.97 14.00
N LEU A 586 29.97 14.26 14.74
CA LEU A 586 30.32 15.63 15.18
C LEU A 586 30.51 16.62 14.02
N THR A 587 30.73 16.12 12.81
CA THR A 587 30.89 16.90 11.57
C THR A 587 29.64 16.90 10.67
N SER A 588 28.49 16.45 11.20
CA SER A 588 27.22 16.40 10.46
C SER A 588 26.50 17.74 10.51
N LYS A 589 25.69 18.05 9.50
CA LYS A 589 24.85 19.26 9.46
C LYS A 589 23.90 19.33 10.65
N GLU A 590 23.43 18.18 11.13
CA GLU A 590 22.58 18.04 12.32
C GLU A 590 23.35 18.42 13.60
N ALA A 591 24.62 18.03 13.72
CA ALA A 591 25.48 18.47 14.83
C ALA A 591 25.77 19.97 14.77
N ASP A 592 26.03 20.51 13.58
CA ASP A 592 26.30 21.95 13.36
C ASP A 592 25.05 22.83 13.55
N ALA A 593 23.84 22.32 13.33
CA ALA A 593 22.58 23.01 13.63
C ALA A 593 22.18 22.92 15.10
N ASN A 594 22.57 21.84 15.80
CA ASN A 594 22.34 21.66 17.23
C ASN A 594 23.29 22.50 18.08
N CYS A 595 24.51 22.78 17.61
CA CYS A 595 25.55 23.50 18.35
C CYS A 595 25.27 25.00 18.61
N PRO A 596 24.66 25.78 17.68
CA PRO A 596 24.28 27.18 17.89
C PRO A 596 22.81 27.40 18.29
N ALA A 597 22.00 26.33 18.44
CA ALA A 597 20.58 26.46 18.75
C ALA A 597 20.37 27.10 20.14
N ARG A 598 19.75 28.30 20.18
CA ARG A 598 19.46 29.02 21.43
C ARG A 598 18.35 28.37 22.28
N SER A 599 17.53 27.50 21.70
CA SER A 599 16.45 26.79 22.41
C SER A 599 16.08 25.45 21.77
N ILE A 600 15.87 24.43 22.62
CA ILE A 600 15.33 23.11 22.26
C ILE A 600 14.00 22.96 22.98
N TRP A 601 12.92 22.70 22.23
CA TRP A 601 11.55 22.67 22.80
C TRP A 601 10.99 21.25 22.80
N PRO A 602 11.10 20.52 23.93
CA PRO A 602 10.52 19.20 24.09
C PRO A 602 9.01 19.25 24.35
N ALA A 603 8.20 18.71 23.43
CA ALA A 603 6.77 18.46 23.64
C ALA A 603 6.52 16.99 24.01
N GLY A 604 6.19 16.73 25.28
CA GLY A 604 5.75 15.43 25.77
C GLY A 604 4.23 15.35 25.91
N PHE A 605 3.62 14.29 25.37
CA PHE A 605 2.28 13.84 25.78
C PHE A 605 2.47 12.66 26.73
N ASP A 606 2.06 12.83 27.99
CA ASP A 606 2.10 11.76 28.97
C ASP A 606 0.68 11.30 29.29
N ASN A 607 0.28 10.16 28.73
CA ASN A 607 -0.88 9.40 29.20
C ASN A 607 -0.38 8.39 30.22
N GLY A 608 -0.04 8.88 31.41
CA GLY A 608 0.22 8.09 32.60
C GLY A 608 1.53 7.29 32.60
N GLY A 609 2.52 7.79 33.34
CA GLY A 609 3.60 6.98 33.88
C GLY A 609 4.98 7.56 33.59
N THR A 610 5.50 8.31 34.56
CA THR A 610 6.92 8.62 34.80
C THR A 610 7.91 8.30 33.68
N GLY A 611 8.30 9.31 32.93
CA GLY A 611 9.54 9.34 32.14
C GLY A 611 10.26 10.69 32.33
N ARG A 612 11.42 10.70 32.99
CA ARG A 612 12.41 11.79 32.90
C ARG A 612 13.21 11.64 31.61
N ILE A 613 13.79 12.74 31.10
CA ILE A 613 15.07 12.90 30.34
C ILE A 613 15.03 14.29 29.65
N TRP A 614 15.63 15.32 30.27
CA TRP A 614 16.93 16.03 30.06
C TRP A 614 16.81 17.28 29.18
#